data_AF-A0A968MVS5-F1
#
_entry.id   AF-A0A968MVS5-F1
#
_cell.length_a   1.000
_cell.length_b   1.000
_cell.length_c   1.000
_cell.angle_alpha   90.00
_cell.angle_beta   90.00
_cell.angle_gamma   90.00
#
_symmetry.space_group_name_H-M   'P 1'
#
loop_
_entity.id
_entity.type
_entity.pdbx_description
1 polymer ?
#
loop_
_entity_poly.entity_id
_entity_poly.type
_entity_poly.pdbx_seq_one_letter_code
_entity_poly.pdbx_strand_id
1 'polypeptide(L)'
;MGEGTNNSIDLDEYDLHYWHLFIWDEENNAIVGGYRAGLGKEIMMQYGKRGFYIRSLFKIDDKLNSLLFEAIELGRSFIVSEYQRKPLSLYLLWKGILLFLLKTMITAI
;
A
#
# COMPACT_ATOMS: atom_id res chain seq x y z
N MET A 1 5.19 -12.64 12.57
CA MET A 1 4.29 -12.61 13.74
C MET A 1 4.60 -11.33 14.52
N GLY A 2 3.88 -10.22 14.48
CA GLY A 2 2.75 -9.73 13.71
C GLY A 2 2.68 -8.22 13.99
N GLU A 3 2.72 -7.39 12.96
CA GLU A 3 2.46 -5.93 13.07
C GLU A 3 0.94 -5.65 12.95
N GLY A 4 0.13 -6.55 13.52
CA GLY A 4 -1.31 -6.34 13.59
C GLY A 4 -1.63 -5.56 14.86
N THR A 5 -2.55 -4.62 14.77
CA THR A 5 -2.99 -3.69 15.85
C THR A 5 -3.58 -4.35 17.11
N ASN A 6 -3.39 -5.66 17.32
CA ASN A 6 -3.93 -6.49 18.42
C ASN A 6 -5.45 -6.43 18.58
N ASN A 7 -6.14 -5.85 17.60
CA ASN A 7 -7.59 -5.81 17.47
C ASN A 7 -8.04 -6.94 16.55
N SER A 8 -9.29 -7.40 16.71
CA SER A 8 -9.90 -8.41 15.83
C SER A 8 -10.03 -7.94 14.38
N ILE A 9 -9.80 -6.65 14.13
CA ILE A 9 -9.83 -5.97 12.85
C ILE A 9 -8.55 -5.15 12.74
N ASP A 10 -7.69 -5.50 11.78
CA ASP A 10 -6.42 -4.80 11.54
C ASP A 10 -6.64 -3.55 10.67
N LEU A 11 -7.49 -2.64 11.14
CA LEU A 11 -7.72 -1.33 10.53
C LEU A 11 -6.93 -0.28 11.31
N ASP A 12 -6.26 0.62 10.59
CA ASP A 12 -5.58 1.78 11.15
C ASP A 12 -6.01 3.08 10.46
N GLU A 13 -5.60 4.22 11.00
CA GLU A 13 -5.99 5.55 10.48
C GLU A 13 -5.53 5.81 9.05
N TYR A 14 -4.50 5.09 8.58
CA TYR A 14 -3.95 5.23 7.24
C TYR A 14 -4.86 4.62 6.18
N ASP A 15 -5.73 3.68 6.55
CA ASP A 15 -6.68 3.06 5.63
C ASP A 15 -7.68 4.06 5.03
N LEU A 16 -7.85 5.24 5.66
CA LEU A 16 -8.75 6.31 5.20
C LEU A 16 -8.22 7.08 3.99
N HIS A 17 -6.90 7.16 3.81
CA HIS A 17 -6.27 7.98 2.76
C HIS A 17 -5.22 7.23 1.95
N TYR A 18 -5.05 5.93 2.17
CA TYR A 18 -4.25 5.07 1.30
C TYR A 18 -5.14 4.35 0.30
N TRP A 19 -4.56 4.09 -0.87
CA TRP A 19 -5.16 3.25 -1.87
C TRP A 19 -5.01 1.77 -1.49
N HIS A 20 -6.03 0.97 -1.78
CA HIS A 20 -6.02 -0.47 -1.55
C HIS A 20 -6.00 -1.20 -2.89
N LEU A 21 -4.89 -1.86 -3.18
CA LEU A 21 -4.74 -2.73 -4.33
C LEU A 21 -5.01 -4.17 -3.87
N PHE A 22 -5.92 -4.86 -4.53
CA PHE A 22 -6.19 -6.27 -4.24
C PHE A 22 -6.39 -7.08 -5.52
N ILE A 23 -6.21 -8.39 -5.39
CA ILE A 23 -6.53 -9.35 -6.44
C ILE A 23 -7.85 -10.02 -6.08
N TRP A 24 -8.79 -9.97 -7.04
CA TRP A 24 -10.06 -10.65 -6.98
C TRP A 24 -10.01 -11.90 -7.86
N ASP A 25 -10.34 -13.05 -7.28
CA ASP A 25 -10.58 -14.31 -8.00
C ASP A 25 -12.09 -14.40 -8.29
N GLU A 26 -12.46 -14.22 -9.55
CA GLU A 26 -13.85 -14.24 -10.00
C GLU A 26 -14.49 -15.63 -9.93
N GLU A 27 -13.71 -16.69 -10.13
CA GLU A 27 -14.23 -18.06 -10.12
C GLU A 27 -14.61 -18.48 -8.70
N ASN A 28 -13.75 -18.13 -7.73
CA ASN A 28 -13.94 -18.50 -6.33
C ASN A 28 -14.63 -17.40 -5.50
N ASN A 29 -14.95 -16.24 -6.11
CA ASN A 29 -15.47 -15.05 -5.42
C ASN A 29 -14.67 -14.69 -4.16
N ALA A 30 -13.34 -14.67 -4.30
CA ALA A 30 -12.42 -14.57 -3.17
C ALA A 30 -11.34 -13.51 -3.38
N ILE A 31 -10.90 -12.89 -2.28
CA ILE A 31 -9.72 -12.03 -2.26
C ILE A 31 -8.48 -12.92 -2.13
N VAL A 32 -7.56 -12.80 -3.08
CA VAL A 32 -6.32 -13.58 -3.12
C VAL A 32 -5.25 -12.94 -2.22
N GLY A 33 -5.19 -11.62 -2.23
CA GLY A 33 -4.16 -10.84 -1.56
C GLY A 33 -4.21 -9.37 -1.96
N GLY A 34 -3.35 -8.56 -1.36
CA GLY A 34 -3.34 -7.13 -1.62
C GLY A 34 -2.15 -6.38 -1.04
N TYR A 35 -2.15 -5.07 -1.30
CA TYR A 35 -1.22 -4.05 -0.82
C TYR A 35 -2.00 -2.79 -0.46
N ARG A 36 -1.48 -2.09 0.54
CA ARG A 36 -1.82 -0.69 0.77
C ARG A 36 -0.77 0.20 0.10
N ALA A 37 -1.22 1.26 -0.57
CA ALA A 37 -0.38 2.16 -1.36
C ALA A 37 -0.68 3.63 -1.04
N GLY A 38 0.29 4.31 -0.44
CA GLY A 38 0.22 5.72 -0.09
C GLY A 38 0.93 6.56 -1.14
N LEU A 39 0.19 7.39 -1.88
CA LEU A 39 0.78 8.30 -2.86
C LEU A 39 1.44 9.48 -2.14
N GLY A 40 2.77 9.53 -2.20
CA GLY A 40 3.55 10.48 -1.41
C GLY A 40 3.18 11.93 -1.66
N LYS A 41 2.91 12.29 -2.91
CA LYS A 41 2.38 13.61 -3.30
C LYS A 41 1.07 13.94 -2.59
N GLU A 42 0.08 13.05 -2.63
CA GLU A 42 -1.23 13.25 -2.00
C GLU A 42 -1.11 13.36 -0.48
N ILE A 43 -0.35 12.45 0.13
CA ILE A 43 -0.13 12.42 1.58
C ILE A 43 0.59 13.69 2.04
N MET A 44 1.67 14.09 1.37
CA MET A 44 2.43 15.29 1.71
C MET A 44 1.58 16.56 1.61
N MET A 45 0.72 16.67 0.59
CA MET A 45 -0.14 17.84 0.39
C MET A 45 -1.25 17.95 1.45
N GLN A 46 -1.85 16.83 1.86
CA GLN A 46 -3.01 16.83 2.77
C GLN A 46 -2.62 16.73 4.25
N TYR A 47 -1.64 15.88 4.56
CA TYR A 47 -1.31 15.49 5.94
C TYR A 47 0.15 15.80 6.32
N GLY A 48 0.98 16.19 5.34
CA GLY A 48 2.43 16.29 5.49
C GLY A 48 3.06 14.96 5.87
N LYS A 49 4.27 15.00 6.46
CA LYS A 49 4.99 13.78 6.86
C LYS A 49 4.24 12.88 7.85
N ARG A 50 3.27 13.42 8.60
CA ARG A 50 2.51 12.66 9.60
C ARG A 50 1.53 11.67 8.96
N GLY A 51 1.12 11.91 7.72
CA GLY A 51 0.22 10.99 7.02
C GLY A 51 0.89 9.71 6.52
N PHE A 52 2.22 9.59 6.62
CA PHE A 52 2.94 8.37 6.26
C PHE A 52 2.98 7.36 7.41
N TYR A 53 2.72 6.08 7.14
CA TYR A 53 2.86 5.04 8.16
C TYR A 53 4.32 4.90 8.61
N ILE A 54 5.30 4.99 7.72
CA ILE A 54 6.73 4.87 8.08
C ILE A 54 7.18 5.95 9.07
N ARG A 55 6.47 7.09 9.14
CA ARG A 55 6.74 8.14 10.13
C ARG A 55 6.36 7.73 11.55
N SER A 56 5.41 6.81 11.72
CA SER A 56 5.09 6.24 13.04
C SER A 56 6.23 5.35 13.57
N LEU A 57 7.01 4.76 12.66
CA LEU A 57 8.10 3.84 12.97
C LEU A 57 9.46 4.55 13.08
N PHE A 58 9.68 5.58 12.27
CA PHE A 58 10.98 6.25 12.15
C PHE A 58 10.86 7.77 12.17
N LYS A 59 11.88 8.44 12.71
CA LYS A 59 12.05 9.88 12.54
C LYS A 59 12.58 10.16 11.14
N ILE A 60 11.79 10.87 10.34
CA ILE A 60 12.16 11.22 8.97
C ILE A 60 12.71 12.65 8.91
N ASP A 61 13.97 12.76 8.50
CA ASP A 61 14.68 14.02 8.28
C ASP A 61 13.98 14.87 7.20
N ASP A 62 13.96 16.20 7.38
CA ASP A 62 13.39 17.13 6.39
C ASP A 62 14.10 17.11 5.04
N LYS A 63 15.37 16.67 4.99
CA LYS A 63 16.11 16.47 3.74
C LYS A 63 15.47 15.43 2.82
N LEU A 64 14.65 14.53 3.36
CA LEU A 64 13.94 13.51 2.59
C LEU A 64 12.56 13.98 2.10
N ASN A 65 12.14 15.22 2.38
CA ASN A 65 10.80 15.70 2.01
C ASN A 65 10.55 15.62 0.49
N SER A 66 11.52 15.97 -0.35
CA SER A 66 11.37 15.86 -1.81
C SER A 66 11.24 14.41 -2.25
N LEU A 67 12.01 13.50 -1.63
CA LEU A 67 11.90 12.06 -1.90
C LEU A 67 10.52 11.53 -1.51
N LEU A 68 10.03 11.90 -0.32
CA LEU A 68 8.68 11.50 0.13
C LEU A 68 7.58 12.02 -0.79
N PHE A 69 7.74 13.20 -1.36
CA PHE A 69 6.77 13.78 -2.28
C PHE A 69 6.64 12.98 -3.58
N GLU A 70 7.75 12.42 -4.08
CA GLU A 70 7.80 11.61 -5.30
C GLU A 70 7.67 10.11 -5.05
N ALA A 71 7.65 9.68 -3.78
CA ALA A 71 7.60 8.29 -3.40
C ALA A 71 6.17 7.73 -3.36
N ILE A 72 6.09 6.40 -3.34
CA ILE A 72 4.89 5.66 -2.97
C ILE A 72 5.24 4.75 -1.81
N GLU A 73 4.50 4.86 -0.73
CA GLU A 73 4.66 3.99 0.43
C GLU A 73 3.81 2.73 0.26
N LEU A 74 4.44 1.57 0.21
CA LEU A 74 3.77 0.28 0.12
C LEU A 74 3.83 -0.42 1.47
N GLY A 75 2.70 -0.99 1.91
CA GLY A 75 2.61 -1.67 3.19
C GLY A 75 1.44 -2.64 3.28
N ARG A 76 1.29 -3.28 4.44
CA ARG A 76 0.20 -4.21 4.78
C ARG A 76 -0.03 -5.27 3.68
N SER A 77 1.05 -5.80 3.10
CA SER A 77 0.92 -6.81 2.07
C SER A 77 0.48 -8.14 2.65
N PHE A 78 -0.42 -8.82 1.95
CA PHE A 78 -0.88 -10.14 2.37
C PHE A 78 -1.24 -11.00 1.16
N ILE A 79 -1.14 -12.31 1.35
CA ILE A 79 -1.71 -13.34 0.48
C ILE A 79 -2.43 -14.31 1.41
N VAL A 80 -3.71 -14.56 1.15
CA VAL A 80 -4.50 -15.47 1.97
C VAL A 80 -3.99 -16.91 1.80
N SER A 81 -4.12 -17.72 2.85
CA SER A 81 -3.49 -19.05 2.98
C SER A 81 -3.65 -19.95 1.76
N GLU A 82 -4.84 -19.96 1.17
CA GLU A 82 -5.27 -20.78 0.05
C GLU A 82 -4.51 -20.45 -1.25
N TYR A 83 -3.93 -19.26 -1.31
CA TYR A 83 -3.17 -18.75 -2.46
C TYR A 83 -1.68 -18.56 -2.16
N GLN A 84 -1.23 -18.85 -0.94
CA GLN A 84 0.18 -18.85 -0.61
C GLN A 84 0.93 -19.91 -1.42
N ARG A 85 2.21 -19.66 -1.70
CA ARG A 85 3.10 -20.54 -2.50
C ARG A 85 2.65 -20.75 -3.95
N LYS A 86 1.59 -20.06 -4.41
CA LYS A 86 1.24 -19.97 -5.84
C LYS A 86 2.02 -18.82 -6.47
N PRO A 87 2.92 -19.10 -7.46
CA PRO A 87 3.71 -18.03 -8.10
C PRO A 87 2.86 -16.94 -8.75
N LEU A 88 1.66 -17.30 -9.24
CA LEU A 88 0.74 -16.40 -9.91
C LEU A 88 0.27 -15.26 -9.00
N SER A 89 0.01 -15.52 -7.72
CA SER A 89 -0.48 -14.51 -6.78
C SER A 89 0.53 -13.37 -6.62
N LEU A 90 1.80 -13.70 -6.39
CA LEU A 90 2.85 -12.70 -6.26
C LEU A 90 3.08 -11.97 -7.59
N TYR A 91 3.08 -12.69 -8.71
CA TYR A 91 3.21 -12.09 -10.05
C TYR A 91 2.12 -11.06 -10.33
N LEU A 92 0.86 -11.39 -10.03
CA LEU A 92 -0.27 -10.49 -10.24
C LEU A 92 -0.20 -9.25 -9.34
N LEU A 93 0.28 -9.38 -8.10
CA LEU A 93 0.47 -8.23 -7.22
C LEU A 93 1.53 -7.27 -7.77
N TRP A 94 2.67 -7.79 -8.23
CA TRP A 94 3.69 -6.97 -8.89
C TRP A 94 3.17 -6.28 -10.14
N LYS A 95 2.41 -7.01 -10.97
CA LYS A 95 1.75 -6.44 -12.14
C LYS A 95 0.77 -5.33 -11.75
N GLY A 96 0.00 -5.52 -10.67
CA GLY A 96 -0.91 -4.53 -10.13
C GLY A 96 -0.20 -3.26 -9.65
N ILE A 97 0.90 -3.40 -8.91
CA ILE A 97 1.74 -2.27 -8.47
C ILE A 97 2.25 -1.50 -9.69
N LEU A 98 2.79 -2.18 -10.69
CA LEU A 98 3.28 -1.55 -11.92
C LEU A 98 2.17 -0.77 -12.64
N LEU A 99 0.99 -1.37 -12.80
CA LEU A 99 -0.15 -0.71 -13.45
C LEU A 99 -0.64 0.50 -12.64
N PHE A 100 -0.67 0.39 -11.31
CA PHE A 100 -1.00 1.50 -10.42
C PHE A 100 -0.02 2.67 -10.61
N LEU A 101 1.28 2.39 -10.58
CA LEU A 101 2.35 3.38 -10.80
C LEU A 101 2.20 4.11 -12.14
N LEU A 102 2.00 3.36 -13.23
CA LEU A 102 1.83 3.95 -14.56
C LEU A 102 0.61 4.86 -14.61
N LYS A 103 -0.52 4.44 -14.05
CA LYS A 103 -1.75 5.24 -14.03
C LYS A 103 -1.59 6.53 -13.22
N THR A 104 -0.92 6.46 -12.06
CA THR A 104 -0.75 7.63 -11.19
C THR A 104 0.25 8.63 -11.75
N MET A 105 1.27 8.17 -12.48
CA MET A 105 2.22 9.07 -13.17
C MET A 105 1.59 9.74 -14.40
N ILE A 106 0.81 9.00 -15.20
CA ILE A 106 0.17 9.55 -16.41
C ILE A 106 -0.89 10.60 -16.06
N THR A 107 -1.60 10.44 -14.95
CA THR A 107 -2.64 11.41 -14.52
C THR A 107 -2.03 12.71 -13.96
N ALA A 108 -0.71 12.76 -13.74
CA ALA A 108 -0.01 13.92 -13.18
C ALA A 108 0.59 14.88 -14.23
N ILE A 109 0.42 14.60 -15.52
CA ILE A 109 0.84 15.42 -16.67
C ILE A 109 -0.41 15.86 -17.44
#